data_AF-A0A9D0X878-F1
#
_entry.id   AF-A0A9D0X878-F1
#
_cell.length_a   1.000
_cell.length_b   1.000
_cell.length_c   1.000
_cell.angle_alpha   90.00
_cell.angle_beta   90.00
_cell.angle_gamma   90.00
#
_symmetry.space_group_name_H-M   'P 1'
#
loop_
_entity.id
_entity.type
_entity.pdbx_description
1 polymer ?
#
loop_
_entity_poly.entity_id
_entity_poly.type
_entity_poly.pdbx_seq_one_letter_code
_entity_poly.pdbx_strand_id
1 'polypeptide(L)'
;MSMNRKGRPSAPGSETLGQGAEQTRGQEAQAALLPLEPLLFEIGEASHCGVDLPPVKDTANRLGKFARKSPLNLPGLTEPEAMRHYVRLSRLNYSIDAGLYPLGSCTMKHNPRLNEKMARLPGFADVHPLQPQSSVQGAISVIEELARWLMVLTNTQAVAMSPKAGAHGEMCGMMAIRAAHRANGQQDRSVVLVPESAHGTNPATAAFLGYKVRSIPARDDGTVDVAAVEEALGPDVAAIMLTNPNTCGLFEPDIRKIADAVHAAGAYFYCDGANFNAIMGVVRPGDLGIDAMHINLHKTFSTPHGGGGPGAGPVVLSEVLAPFAPVPFVRRSEKGLELVEHAGDTQSFGRMAAFHGQMGMFTRALTYMLSHGGDGLARAARDAVLNANYLKARLE
;
A
#
# COMPACT_ATOMS: atom_id res chain seq x y z
N MET A 1 13.06 17.51 10.50
CA MET A 1 13.42 16.98 11.84
C MET A 1 14.93 16.87 11.92
N SER A 2 15.56 17.63 12.82
CA SER A 2 16.97 17.44 13.16
C SER A 2 17.10 16.07 13.86
N MET A 3 17.79 15.11 13.25
CA MET A 3 18.10 13.84 13.94
C MET A 3 18.89 14.16 15.20
N ASN A 4 18.46 13.64 16.34
CA ASN A 4 19.17 13.79 17.60
C ASN A 4 20.57 13.17 17.48
N ARG A 5 21.62 14.01 17.41
CA ARG A 5 23.02 13.60 17.28
C ARG A 5 23.71 13.40 18.63
N LYS A 6 22.99 13.49 19.75
CA LYS A 6 23.60 13.28 21.07
C LYS A 6 23.85 11.79 21.30
N GLY A 7 25.13 11.40 21.28
CA GLY A 7 25.65 10.28 22.08
C GLY A 7 25.94 8.95 21.39
N ARG A 8 25.75 8.80 20.07
CA ARG A 8 26.12 7.54 19.37
C ARG A 8 26.81 7.79 18.02
N PRO A 9 27.82 6.97 17.64
CA PRO A 9 28.50 7.06 16.35
C PRO A 9 27.54 7.00 15.16
N SER A 10 27.73 7.90 14.19
CA SER A 10 27.04 7.87 12.88
C SER A 10 28.00 7.48 11.75
N ALA A 11 29.18 6.96 12.10
CA ALA A 11 30.32 6.74 11.23
C ALA A 11 31.17 5.58 11.78
N PRO A 12 31.59 4.60 10.95
CA PRO A 12 32.61 3.62 11.35
C PRO A 12 33.85 4.32 11.86
N GLY A 13 34.38 3.89 13.01
CA GLY A 13 35.63 4.42 13.56
C GLY A 13 35.60 5.88 14.02
N SER A 14 34.43 6.56 14.11
CA SER A 14 34.38 7.84 14.80
C SER A 14 34.57 7.61 16.30
N GLU A 15 35.75 7.98 16.82
CA GLU A 15 35.99 8.06 18.26
C GLU A 15 35.07 9.11 18.89
N THR A 16 33.87 8.66 19.25
CA THR A 16 33.18 9.15 20.44
C THR A 16 33.04 7.99 21.40
N LEU A 17 34.16 7.31 21.66
CA LEU A 17 34.41 6.78 23.00
C LEU A 17 34.65 7.98 23.91
N GLY A 18 33.58 8.73 24.19
CA GLY A 18 33.54 9.47 25.45
C GLY A 18 33.79 8.43 26.53
N GLN A 19 34.77 8.71 27.40
CA GLN A 19 35.14 7.95 28.58
C GLN A 19 33.95 7.79 29.57
N GLY A 20 32.93 7.05 29.14
CA GLY A 20 31.66 6.85 29.82
C GLY A 20 30.95 5.56 29.39
N ALA A 21 31.38 4.90 28.32
CA ALA A 21 30.87 3.57 27.95
C ALA A 21 31.47 2.41 28.79
N GLU A 22 32.27 2.72 29.82
CA GLU A 22 32.65 1.77 30.88
C GLU A 22 31.69 1.82 32.09
N GLN A 23 30.71 2.72 32.14
CA GLN A 23 29.73 2.80 33.23
C GLN A 23 28.31 2.52 32.75
N THR A 24 28.03 1.25 32.44
CA THR A 24 26.74 0.57 32.69
C THR A 24 26.88 -0.94 32.45
N ARG A 25 28.05 -1.52 32.80
CA ARG A 25 28.21 -2.98 32.90
C ARG A 25 27.68 -3.56 34.23
N GLY A 26 26.95 -2.77 35.00
CA GLY A 26 26.33 -3.19 36.26
C GLY A 26 25.03 -2.45 36.47
N GLN A 27 23.92 -3.13 36.16
CA GLN A 27 22.50 -2.89 36.45
C GLN A 27 21.72 -3.38 35.22
N GLU A 28 20.96 -4.47 35.20
CA GLU A 28 20.41 -5.35 36.22
C GLU A 28 20.19 -6.73 35.56
N ALA A 29 20.19 -7.78 36.36
CA ALA A 29 19.95 -9.17 35.99
C ALA A 29 18.50 -9.46 35.52
N GLN A 30 17.95 -8.64 34.61
CA GLN A 30 16.72 -8.89 33.85
C GLN A 30 16.99 -9.13 32.35
N ALA A 31 18.23 -8.97 31.89
CA ALA A 31 18.63 -9.02 30.46
C ALA A 31 18.75 -10.44 29.85
N ALA A 32 18.22 -11.49 30.49
CA ALA A 32 18.38 -12.86 29.99
C ALA A 32 17.55 -13.19 28.73
N LEU A 33 16.65 -12.31 28.28
CA LEU A 33 15.70 -12.63 27.19
C LEU A 33 15.85 -11.80 25.90
N LEU A 34 16.34 -10.56 25.96
CA LEU A 34 16.47 -9.68 24.79
C LEU A 34 17.91 -9.16 24.62
N PRO A 35 18.52 -9.31 23.42
CA PRO A 35 19.89 -8.89 23.19
C PRO A 35 20.00 -7.36 23.16
N LEU A 36 20.93 -6.78 23.92
CA LEU A 36 21.43 -5.42 23.65
C LEU A 36 22.17 -5.45 22.31
N GLU A 37 21.61 -4.82 21.28
CA GLU A 37 22.21 -4.78 19.94
C GLU A 37 22.78 -3.39 19.62
N PRO A 38 24.10 -3.26 19.39
CA PRO A 38 24.72 -1.99 19.00
C PRO A 38 24.27 -1.55 17.60
N LEU A 39 24.46 -0.27 17.29
CA LEU A 39 24.26 0.23 15.93
C LEU A 39 25.33 -0.37 15.02
N LEU A 40 24.96 -0.57 13.74
CA LEU A 40 25.89 -1.05 12.71
C LEU A 40 27.18 -0.20 12.65
N PHE A 41 27.11 1.10 12.95
CA PHE A 41 28.24 2.03 12.98
C PHE A 41 29.20 1.85 14.15
N GLU A 42 28.78 1.15 15.22
CA GLU A 42 29.59 0.90 16.42
C GLU A 42 30.38 -0.40 16.31
N ILE A 43 29.95 -1.32 15.43
CA ILE A 43 30.56 -2.64 15.24
C ILE A 43 31.14 -2.87 13.85
N GLY A 44 30.73 -2.07 12.85
CA GLY A 44 31.19 -2.24 11.48
C GLY A 44 32.42 -1.41 11.15
N GLU A 45 33.21 -1.90 10.20
CA GLU A 45 34.44 -1.29 9.71
C GLU A 45 34.36 -1.08 8.20
N ALA A 46 34.98 -0.02 7.67
CA ALA A 46 34.97 0.26 6.23
C ALA A 46 35.76 -0.77 5.39
N SER A 47 36.64 -1.55 6.04
CA SER A 47 37.46 -2.61 5.44
C SER A 47 36.74 -3.93 5.25
N HIS A 48 35.62 -4.17 5.95
CA HIS A 48 34.91 -5.45 5.88
C HIS A 48 33.88 -5.49 4.76
N CYS A 49 33.68 -6.68 4.21
CA CYS A 49 32.60 -6.97 3.29
C CYS A 49 31.97 -8.32 3.64
N GLY A 50 30.65 -8.38 3.65
CA GLY A 50 29.89 -9.60 3.97
C GLY A 50 29.67 -10.50 2.76
N VAL A 51 30.24 -10.15 1.62
CA VAL A 51 30.14 -10.90 0.37
C VAL A 51 31.49 -10.91 -0.32
N ASP A 52 31.84 -12.05 -0.91
CA ASP A 52 33.02 -12.15 -1.76
C ASP A 52 32.72 -11.54 -3.13
N LEU A 53 33.27 -10.34 -3.36
CA LEU A 53 33.22 -9.72 -4.68
C LEU A 53 34.45 -10.12 -5.49
N PRO A 54 34.30 -10.41 -6.80
CA PRO A 54 35.45 -10.65 -7.65
C PRO A 54 36.39 -9.43 -7.65
N PRO A 55 37.72 -9.63 -7.75
CA PRO A 55 38.67 -8.53 -7.76
C PRO A 55 38.33 -7.57 -8.91
N VAL A 56 38.23 -6.28 -8.58
CA VAL A 56 37.99 -5.24 -9.57
C VAL A 56 39.20 -5.17 -10.49
N LYS A 57 38.97 -5.29 -11.80
CA LYS A 57 40.04 -5.08 -12.78
C LYS A 57 40.56 -3.65 -12.64
N ASP A 58 41.88 -3.50 -12.56
CA ASP A 58 42.51 -2.18 -12.51
C ASP A 58 42.18 -1.43 -13.80
N THR A 59 41.24 -0.49 -13.70
CA THR A 59 40.68 0.25 -14.81
C THR A 59 40.62 1.71 -14.42
N ALA A 60 41.12 2.58 -15.31
CA ALA A 60 41.14 4.01 -15.07
C ALA A 60 39.70 4.51 -14.81
N ASN A 61 39.53 5.29 -13.75
CA ASN A 61 38.23 5.81 -13.37
C ASN A 61 37.67 6.71 -14.49
N ARG A 62 36.56 6.28 -15.10
CA ARG A 62 35.90 6.98 -16.21
C ARG A 62 35.04 8.17 -15.78
N LEU A 63 34.91 8.42 -14.47
CA LEU A 63 34.13 9.53 -13.94
C LEU A 63 34.86 10.87 -14.04
N GLY A 64 36.18 10.87 -14.26
CA GLY A 64 36.99 12.09 -14.38
C GLY A 64 36.74 13.05 -13.21
N LYS A 65 36.32 14.29 -13.49
CA LYS A 65 36.01 15.30 -12.46
C LYS A 65 34.83 14.95 -11.54
N PHE A 66 33.99 13.98 -11.92
CA PHE A 66 32.88 13.48 -11.12
C PHE A 66 33.28 12.32 -10.21
N ALA A 67 34.55 11.90 -10.24
CA ALA A 67 35.06 10.90 -9.31
C ALA A 67 34.86 11.38 -7.87
N ARG A 68 34.47 10.45 -7.00
CA ARG A 68 34.31 10.72 -5.57
C ARG A 68 35.67 11.10 -4.98
N LYS A 69 35.70 12.17 -4.19
CA LYS A 69 36.94 12.72 -3.59
C LYS A 69 37.24 12.20 -2.19
N SER A 70 36.29 11.55 -1.53
CA SER A 70 36.41 11.01 -0.18
C SER A 70 35.88 9.58 -0.12
N PRO A 71 36.33 8.73 0.82
CA PRO A 71 35.82 7.36 0.94
C PRO A 71 34.33 7.30 1.32
N LEU A 72 33.73 6.12 1.12
CA LEU A 72 32.41 5.80 1.66
C LEU A 72 32.53 5.52 3.15
N ASN A 73 31.72 6.21 3.94
CA ASN A 73 31.65 6.03 5.38
C ASN A 73 30.53 5.03 5.74
N LEU A 74 30.53 3.88 5.06
CA LEU A 74 29.55 2.82 5.27
C LEU A 74 30.19 1.71 6.12
N PRO A 75 29.55 1.28 7.22
CA PRO A 75 30.02 0.14 7.99
C PRO A 75 29.88 -1.14 7.16
N GLY A 76 30.99 -1.85 7.01
CA GLY A 76 31.03 -3.22 6.54
C GLY A 76 31.02 -4.19 7.72
N LEU A 77 30.30 -5.29 7.55
CA LEU A 77 30.34 -6.46 8.43
C LEU A 77 30.69 -7.68 7.59
N THR A 78 31.35 -8.66 8.19
CA THR A 78 31.44 -10.01 7.61
C THR A 78 30.06 -10.67 7.55
N GLU A 79 29.88 -11.70 6.72
CA GLU A 79 28.58 -12.39 6.58
C GLU A 79 28.02 -12.90 7.93
N PRO A 80 28.82 -13.58 8.79
CA PRO A 80 28.32 -14.04 10.09
C PRO A 80 27.94 -12.89 11.04
N GLU A 81 28.66 -11.76 10.99
CA GLU A 81 28.34 -10.58 11.79
C GLU A 81 27.03 -9.93 11.34
N ALA A 82 26.84 -9.77 10.03
CA ALA A 82 25.60 -9.25 9.47
C ALA A 82 24.40 -10.13 9.88
N MET A 83 24.54 -11.46 9.79
CA MET A 83 23.51 -12.39 10.23
C MET A 83 23.19 -12.23 11.72
N ARG A 84 24.21 -12.18 12.59
CA ARG A 84 24.00 -11.99 14.04
C ARG A 84 23.31 -10.67 14.34
N HIS A 85 23.73 -9.58 13.69
CA HIS A 85 23.18 -8.25 13.87
C HIS A 85 21.68 -8.23 13.56
N TYR A 86 21.29 -8.67 12.36
CA TYR A 86 19.88 -8.63 11.95
C TYR A 86 19.00 -9.67 12.65
N VAL A 87 19.55 -10.84 13.06
CA VAL A 87 18.81 -11.81 13.89
C VAL A 87 18.57 -11.28 15.31
N ARG A 88 19.51 -10.53 15.89
CA ARG A 88 19.30 -9.90 17.19
C ARG A 88 18.32 -8.73 17.10
N LEU A 89 18.44 -7.88 16.07
CA LEU A 89 17.46 -6.83 15.80
C LEU A 89 16.05 -7.39 15.60
N SER A 90 15.88 -8.51 14.89
CA SER A 90 14.55 -9.10 14.69
C SER A 90 13.91 -9.56 16.02
N ARG A 91 14.71 -10.02 16.98
CA ARG A 91 14.24 -10.38 18.34
C ARG A 91 13.79 -9.19 19.18
N LEU A 92 14.20 -7.96 18.82
CA LEU A 92 13.74 -6.74 19.45
C LEU A 92 12.39 -6.23 18.90
N ASN A 93 11.86 -6.88 17.86
CA ASN A 93 10.59 -6.51 17.22
C ASN A 93 9.49 -7.51 17.59
N TYR A 94 8.29 -7.00 17.89
CA TYR A 94 7.08 -7.81 17.93
C TYR A 94 6.50 -7.95 16.51
N SER A 95 5.99 -9.13 16.16
CA SER A 95 5.49 -9.42 14.81
C SER A 95 4.26 -10.32 14.84
N ILE A 96 3.53 -10.36 13.73
CA ILE A 96 2.36 -11.25 13.58
C ILE A 96 2.72 -12.74 13.65
N ASP A 97 4.00 -13.08 13.40
CA ASP A 97 4.49 -14.44 13.49
C ASP A 97 4.81 -14.83 14.95
N ALA A 98 4.95 -13.84 15.84
CA ALA A 98 5.15 -14.04 17.27
C ALA A 98 3.83 -14.16 18.05
N GLY A 99 2.76 -13.50 17.60
CA GLY A 99 1.46 -13.55 18.27
C GLY A 99 0.40 -12.62 17.68
N LEU A 100 -0.72 -12.51 18.38
CA LEU A 100 -1.84 -11.64 17.99
C LEU A 100 -1.38 -10.17 17.94
N TYR A 101 -1.79 -9.46 16.88
CA TYR A 101 -1.42 -8.06 16.63
C TYR A 101 -2.68 -7.25 16.24
N PRO A 102 -3.56 -6.88 17.19
CA PRO A 102 -4.91 -6.40 16.89
C PRO A 102 -4.97 -4.90 16.54
N LEU A 103 -4.22 -4.47 15.52
CA LEU A 103 -4.28 -3.09 15.02
C LEU A 103 -5.49 -2.89 14.10
N GLY A 104 -6.43 -2.06 14.55
CA GLY A 104 -7.57 -1.60 13.74
C GLY A 104 -7.10 -0.93 12.44
N SER A 105 -7.89 -1.06 11.37
CA SER A 105 -7.56 -0.58 10.01
C SER A 105 -6.31 -1.20 9.36
N CYS A 106 -5.52 -2.04 10.05
CA CYS A 106 -4.31 -2.65 9.47
C CYS A 106 -4.50 -4.07 8.93
N THR A 107 -5.53 -4.80 9.38
CA THR A 107 -5.77 -6.21 9.01
C THR A 107 -4.49 -7.06 9.16
N MET A 108 -3.98 -7.19 10.38
CA MET A 108 -2.76 -7.95 10.70
C MET A 108 -3.00 -9.47 10.62
N LYS A 109 -3.43 -9.96 9.45
CA LYS A 109 -3.65 -11.38 9.18
C LYS A 109 -2.34 -12.11 8.94
N HIS A 110 -2.38 -13.44 9.03
CA HIS A 110 -1.26 -14.29 8.67
C HIS A 110 -0.76 -14.00 7.24
N ASN A 111 0.57 -13.95 7.05
CA ASN A 111 1.21 -13.89 5.75
C ASN A 111 1.77 -15.29 5.40
N PRO A 112 1.08 -16.10 4.57
CA PRO A 112 1.50 -17.46 4.26
C PRO A 112 2.91 -17.51 3.65
N ARG A 113 3.75 -18.43 4.14
CA ARG A 113 5.09 -18.67 3.55
C ARG A 113 5.02 -19.14 2.10
N LEU A 114 3.89 -19.72 1.69
CA LEU A 114 3.59 -20.03 0.29
C LEU A 114 3.67 -18.77 -0.59
N ASN A 115 3.11 -17.64 -0.13
CA ASN A 115 3.11 -16.39 -0.88
C ASN A 115 4.55 -15.88 -1.12
N GLU A 116 5.41 -16.00 -0.11
CA GLU A 116 6.84 -15.67 -0.22
C GLU A 116 7.56 -16.58 -1.23
N LYS A 117 7.25 -17.88 -1.20
CA LYS A 117 7.82 -18.84 -2.15
C LYS A 117 7.40 -18.53 -3.59
N MET A 118 6.12 -18.23 -3.81
CA MET A 118 5.60 -17.92 -5.15
C MET A 118 6.20 -16.63 -5.72
N ALA A 119 6.39 -15.61 -4.89
CA ALA A 119 7.02 -14.36 -5.33
C ALA A 119 8.52 -14.49 -5.70
N ARG A 120 9.18 -15.59 -5.32
CA ARG A 120 10.59 -15.88 -5.62
C ARG A 120 10.78 -16.85 -6.80
N LEU A 121 9.70 -17.23 -7.49
CA LEU A 121 9.82 -18.10 -8.65
C LEU A 121 10.64 -17.43 -9.76
N PRO A 122 11.52 -18.20 -10.45
CA PRO A 122 12.13 -17.75 -11.71
C PRO A 122 11.07 -17.33 -12.71
N GLY A 123 11.32 -16.25 -13.45
CA GLY A 123 10.33 -15.61 -14.32
C GLY A 123 9.44 -14.57 -13.62
N PHE A 124 9.58 -14.38 -12.30
CA PHE A 124 9.00 -13.25 -11.56
C PHE A 124 10.05 -12.44 -10.81
N ALA A 125 10.99 -13.09 -10.12
CA ALA A 125 11.99 -12.41 -9.28
C ALA A 125 13.15 -11.79 -10.08
N ASP A 126 13.40 -12.29 -11.28
CA ASP A 126 14.54 -11.99 -12.15
C ASP A 126 14.13 -11.30 -13.47
N VAL A 127 12.88 -10.86 -13.56
CA VAL A 127 12.36 -10.10 -14.72
C VAL A 127 12.74 -8.63 -14.60
N HIS A 128 13.40 -8.12 -15.64
CA HIS A 128 13.63 -6.69 -15.77
C HIS A 128 12.37 -6.00 -16.32
N PRO A 129 11.91 -4.88 -15.75
CA PRO A 129 10.64 -4.25 -16.12
C PRO A 129 10.59 -3.72 -17.56
N LEU A 130 11.75 -3.55 -18.22
CA LEU A 130 11.84 -3.13 -19.63
C LEU A 130 12.23 -4.26 -20.60
N GLN A 131 12.17 -5.53 -20.18
CA GLN A 131 12.37 -6.64 -21.12
C GLN A 131 11.26 -6.66 -22.19
N PRO A 132 11.54 -7.15 -23.41
CA PRO A 132 10.51 -7.30 -24.43
C PRO A 132 9.27 -8.04 -23.90
N GLN A 133 8.07 -7.49 -24.12
CA GLN A 133 6.83 -8.08 -23.59
C GLN A 133 6.60 -9.53 -24.04
N SER A 134 7.14 -9.92 -25.20
CA SER A 134 7.11 -11.29 -25.71
C SER A 134 7.83 -12.30 -24.82
N SER A 135 8.82 -11.88 -24.02
CA SER A 135 9.56 -12.77 -23.12
C SER A 135 8.98 -12.83 -21.70
N VAL A 136 7.93 -12.04 -21.39
CA VAL A 136 7.41 -11.88 -20.02
C VAL A 136 5.88 -12.04 -19.93
N GLN A 137 5.26 -12.75 -20.87
CA GLN A 137 3.80 -12.95 -20.92
C GLN A 137 3.24 -13.59 -19.63
N GLY A 138 4.00 -14.45 -18.95
CA GLY A 138 3.59 -14.99 -17.65
C GLY A 138 3.43 -13.92 -16.57
N ALA A 139 4.34 -12.94 -16.51
CA ALA A 139 4.24 -11.83 -15.56
C ALA A 139 3.06 -10.90 -15.89
N ILE A 140 2.81 -10.63 -17.17
CA ILE A 140 1.66 -9.84 -17.64
C ILE A 140 0.36 -10.57 -17.31
N SER A 141 0.30 -11.89 -17.49
CA SER A 141 -0.87 -12.71 -17.14
C SER A 141 -1.17 -12.68 -15.64
N VAL A 142 -0.17 -12.63 -14.77
CA VAL A 142 -0.40 -12.47 -13.31
C VAL A 142 -1.02 -11.10 -12.99
N ILE A 143 -0.58 -10.03 -13.66
CA ILE A 143 -1.16 -8.70 -13.48
C ILE A 143 -2.63 -8.69 -13.95
N GLU A 144 -2.90 -9.26 -15.12
CA GLU A 144 -4.26 -9.33 -15.68
C GLU A 144 -5.19 -10.19 -14.84
N GLU A 145 -4.75 -11.38 -14.43
CA GLU A 145 -5.56 -12.28 -13.62
C GLU A 145 -5.86 -11.64 -12.25
N LEU A 146 -4.88 -11.02 -11.60
CA LEU A 146 -5.12 -10.27 -10.37
C LEU A 146 -6.11 -9.12 -10.58
N ALA A 147 -5.96 -8.34 -11.65
CA ALA A 147 -6.91 -7.27 -11.97
C ALA A 147 -8.33 -7.82 -12.18
N ARG A 148 -8.47 -8.95 -12.88
CA ARG A 148 -9.74 -9.65 -13.09
C ARG A 148 -10.38 -10.08 -11.77
N TRP A 149 -9.61 -10.68 -10.86
CA TRP A 149 -10.10 -11.03 -9.52
C TRP A 149 -10.61 -9.82 -8.75
N LEU A 150 -9.84 -8.71 -8.77
CA LEU A 150 -10.25 -7.48 -8.11
C LEU A 150 -11.55 -6.95 -8.71
N MET A 151 -11.66 -6.87 -10.05
CA MET A 151 -12.88 -6.42 -10.73
C MET A 151 -14.10 -7.30 -10.42
N VAL A 152 -13.93 -8.62 -10.35
CA VAL A 152 -15.02 -9.54 -9.99
C VAL A 152 -15.46 -9.32 -8.54
N LEU A 153 -14.51 -9.19 -7.62
CA LEU A 153 -14.79 -8.97 -6.19
C LEU A 153 -15.42 -7.60 -5.93
N THR A 154 -15.23 -6.62 -6.81
CA THR A 154 -15.77 -5.27 -6.64
C THR A 154 -16.88 -4.89 -7.60
N ASN A 155 -17.17 -5.70 -8.63
CA ASN A 155 -18.08 -5.36 -9.72
C ASN A 155 -17.73 -4.02 -10.42
N THR A 156 -16.50 -3.93 -10.94
CA THR A 156 -15.95 -2.72 -11.60
C THR A 156 -15.33 -3.06 -12.95
N GLN A 157 -15.03 -2.06 -13.79
CA GLN A 157 -14.63 -2.27 -15.19
C GLN A 157 -13.13 -2.13 -15.48
N ALA A 158 -12.38 -1.44 -14.63
CA ALA A 158 -10.93 -1.30 -14.80
C ALA A 158 -10.20 -1.33 -13.46
N VAL A 159 -8.89 -1.63 -13.51
CA VAL A 159 -8.00 -1.56 -12.36
C VAL A 159 -6.70 -0.85 -12.72
N ALA A 160 -6.38 0.21 -11.97
CA ALA A 160 -5.07 0.84 -11.99
C ALA A 160 -4.13 0.08 -11.06
N MET A 161 -3.18 -0.68 -11.61
CA MET A 161 -2.27 -1.52 -10.81
C MET A 161 -1.03 -0.76 -10.28
N SER A 162 -0.69 0.37 -10.90
CA SER A 162 0.53 1.13 -10.61
C SER A 162 0.65 1.76 -9.20
N PRO A 163 -0.43 2.09 -8.46
CA PRO A 163 -0.28 2.73 -7.16
C PRO A 163 0.36 1.81 -6.12
N LYS A 164 1.33 2.36 -5.39
CA LYS A 164 2.26 1.61 -4.52
C LYS A 164 1.77 1.41 -3.07
N ALA A 165 0.67 2.05 -2.68
CA ALA A 165 0.11 2.01 -1.32
C ALA A 165 -1.33 2.56 -1.35
N GLY A 166 -2.06 2.45 -0.23
CA GLY A 166 -3.45 2.92 -0.13
C GLY A 166 -3.61 4.41 -0.46
N ALA A 167 -2.86 5.29 0.21
CA ALA A 167 -2.88 6.74 -0.06
C ALA A 167 -2.47 7.10 -1.51
N HIS A 168 -1.58 6.32 -2.13
CA HIS A 168 -1.25 6.50 -3.54
C HIS A 168 -2.43 6.08 -4.45
N GLY A 169 -3.21 5.09 -4.02
CA GLY A 169 -4.46 4.71 -4.66
C GLY A 169 -5.59 5.73 -4.46
N GLU A 170 -5.68 6.39 -3.30
CA GLU A 170 -6.55 7.55 -3.10
C GLU A 170 -6.23 8.65 -4.11
N MET A 171 -4.96 9.01 -4.24
CA MET A 171 -4.52 9.99 -5.22
C MET A 171 -4.91 9.57 -6.65
N CYS A 172 -4.70 8.30 -7.01
CA CYS A 172 -5.05 7.77 -8.33
C CYS A 172 -6.56 7.84 -8.61
N GLY A 173 -7.42 7.41 -7.68
CA GLY A 173 -8.88 7.47 -7.88
C GLY A 173 -9.39 8.90 -7.98
N MET A 174 -8.89 9.80 -7.13
CA MET A 174 -9.24 11.22 -7.18
C MET A 174 -8.72 11.91 -8.45
N MET A 175 -7.58 11.49 -8.99
CA MET A 175 -7.09 11.97 -10.30
C MET A 175 -7.95 11.47 -11.46
N ALA A 176 -8.47 10.23 -11.41
CA ALA A 176 -9.43 9.74 -12.38
C ALA A 176 -10.74 10.56 -12.35
N ILE A 177 -11.27 10.83 -11.15
CA ILE A 177 -12.43 11.71 -10.95
C ILE A 177 -12.19 13.11 -11.53
N ARG A 178 -11.03 13.70 -11.24
CA ARG A 178 -10.65 15.02 -11.79
C ARG A 178 -10.59 15.02 -13.31
N ALA A 179 -10.05 13.96 -13.92
CA ALA A 179 -9.98 13.81 -15.37
C ALA A 179 -11.38 13.66 -15.98
N ALA A 180 -12.26 12.89 -15.34
CA ALA A 180 -13.64 12.73 -15.76
C ALA A 180 -14.43 14.04 -15.74
N HIS A 181 -14.30 14.84 -14.68
CA HIS A 181 -14.92 16.17 -14.65
C HIS A 181 -14.38 17.09 -15.74
N ARG A 182 -13.06 17.09 -15.99
CA ARG A 182 -12.47 17.90 -17.06
C ARG A 182 -12.98 17.50 -18.44
N ALA A 183 -13.09 16.20 -18.71
CA ALA A 183 -13.64 15.71 -19.98
C ALA A 183 -15.11 16.12 -20.19
N ASN A 184 -15.86 16.28 -19.10
CA ASN A 184 -17.24 16.74 -19.10
C ASN A 184 -17.40 18.28 -18.99
N GLY A 185 -16.32 19.05 -19.09
CA GLY A 185 -16.35 20.51 -18.97
C GLY A 185 -16.68 21.05 -17.56
N GLN A 186 -16.54 20.21 -16.53
CA GLN A 186 -16.85 20.50 -15.13
C GLN A 186 -15.60 20.74 -14.27
N GLN A 187 -14.55 21.37 -14.84
CA GLN A 187 -13.27 21.58 -14.16
C GLN A 187 -13.34 22.43 -12.88
N ASP A 188 -14.44 23.15 -12.65
CA ASP A 188 -14.61 24.05 -11.50
C ASP A 188 -15.06 23.35 -10.20
N ARG A 189 -15.42 22.06 -10.29
CA ARG A 189 -15.69 21.22 -9.11
C ARG A 189 -14.43 21.10 -8.26
N SER A 190 -14.45 21.72 -7.08
CA SER A 190 -13.26 21.97 -6.25
C SER A 190 -13.44 21.55 -4.78
N VAL A 191 -14.56 20.94 -4.41
CA VAL A 191 -14.83 20.45 -3.06
C VAL A 191 -14.88 18.92 -3.01
N VAL A 192 -14.29 18.33 -1.98
CA VAL A 192 -14.45 16.91 -1.63
C VAL A 192 -15.10 16.80 -0.26
N LEU A 193 -16.20 16.06 -0.18
CA LEU A 193 -16.88 15.74 1.07
C LEU A 193 -16.14 14.59 1.76
N VAL A 194 -15.86 14.73 3.05
CA VAL A 194 -15.14 13.72 3.84
C VAL A 194 -15.83 13.57 5.19
N PRO A 195 -16.32 12.38 5.57
CA PRO A 195 -16.82 12.15 6.93
C PRO A 195 -15.75 12.44 7.98
N GLU A 196 -16.12 12.98 9.14
CA GLU A 196 -15.16 13.25 10.22
C GLU A 196 -14.44 12.00 10.75
N SER A 197 -15.07 10.84 10.59
CA SER A 197 -14.50 9.54 10.94
C SER A 197 -13.46 9.04 9.92
N ALA A 198 -13.36 9.64 8.73
CA ALA A 198 -12.49 9.14 7.66
C ALA A 198 -11.02 9.05 8.09
N HIS A 199 -10.29 8.10 7.49
CA HIS A 199 -8.85 7.99 7.71
C HIS A 199 -8.16 9.29 7.25
N GLY A 200 -7.17 9.77 8.02
CA GLY A 200 -6.54 11.07 7.79
C GLY A 200 -5.82 11.22 6.44
N THR A 201 -5.59 10.13 5.71
CA THR A 201 -5.09 10.18 4.32
C THR A 201 -6.12 10.75 3.36
N ASN A 202 -7.42 10.52 3.56
CA ASN A 202 -8.48 11.01 2.67
C ASN A 202 -8.46 12.55 2.54
N PRO A 203 -8.58 13.34 3.63
CA PRO A 203 -8.51 14.79 3.53
C PRO A 203 -7.13 15.28 3.09
N ALA A 204 -6.05 14.59 3.46
CA ALA A 204 -4.70 14.93 3.03
C ALA A 204 -4.51 14.76 1.51
N THR A 205 -5.04 13.69 0.93
CA THR A 205 -5.02 13.41 -0.51
C THR A 205 -5.83 14.46 -1.27
N ALA A 206 -7.06 14.76 -0.81
CA ALA A 206 -7.90 15.79 -1.42
C ALA A 206 -7.18 17.16 -1.44
N ALA A 207 -6.62 17.57 -0.29
CA ALA A 207 -5.85 18.81 -0.18
C ALA A 207 -4.60 18.80 -1.06
N PHE A 208 -3.87 17.67 -1.12
CA PHE A 208 -2.69 17.51 -1.97
C PHE A 208 -2.99 17.70 -3.47
N LEU A 209 -4.18 17.29 -3.91
CA LEU A 209 -4.65 17.48 -5.29
C LEU A 209 -5.25 18.87 -5.55
N GLY A 210 -5.32 19.74 -4.52
CA GLY A 210 -5.83 21.10 -4.59
C GLY A 210 -7.34 21.23 -4.37
N TYR A 211 -8.01 20.19 -3.87
CA TYR A 211 -9.41 20.28 -3.47
C TYR A 211 -9.55 20.93 -2.08
N LYS A 212 -10.66 21.63 -1.88
CA LYS A 212 -11.13 22.04 -0.55
C LYS A 212 -11.84 20.84 0.10
N VAL A 213 -11.52 20.57 1.36
CA VAL A 213 -12.19 19.52 2.13
C VAL A 213 -13.36 20.12 2.89
N ARG A 214 -14.55 19.52 2.76
CA ARG A 214 -15.72 19.84 3.58
C ARG A 214 -16.07 18.62 4.42
N SER A 215 -16.01 18.77 5.74
CA SER A 215 -16.32 17.69 6.67
C SER A 215 -17.81 17.41 6.73
N ILE A 216 -18.19 16.13 6.81
CA ILE A 216 -19.55 15.68 7.08
C ILE A 216 -19.59 15.10 8.50
N PRO A 217 -20.42 15.64 9.41
CA PRO A 217 -20.52 15.12 10.77
C PRO A 217 -21.09 13.70 10.75
N ALA A 218 -20.61 12.86 11.68
CA ALA A 218 -21.23 11.56 11.93
C ALA A 218 -22.47 11.72 12.82
N ARG A 219 -23.42 10.79 12.70
CA ARG A 219 -24.51 10.63 13.67
C ARG A 219 -23.96 10.15 15.01
N ASP A 220 -24.78 10.24 16.06
CA ASP A 220 -24.43 9.74 17.41
C ASP A 220 -24.10 8.24 17.43
N ASP A 221 -24.65 7.47 16.47
CA ASP A 221 -24.36 6.04 16.30
C ASP A 221 -23.07 5.75 15.50
N GLY A 222 -22.37 6.80 15.04
CA GLY A 222 -21.11 6.71 14.29
C GLY A 222 -21.25 6.47 12.79
N THR A 223 -22.46 6.44 12.24
CA THR A 223 -22.73 6.35 10.79
C THR A 223 -22.82 7.72 10.13
N VAL A 224 -22.74 7.78 8.80
CA VAL A 224 -22.86 9.03 8.04
C VAL A 224 -24.34 9.40 7.83
N ASP A 225 -24.68 10.65 8.12
CA ASP A 225 -26.03 11.14 7.87
C ASP A 225 -26.26 11.50 6.39
N VAL A 226 -27.19 10.79 5.75
CA VAL A 226 -27.60 11.07 4.36
C VAL A 226 -28.07 12.51 4.19
N ALA A 227 -28.86 13.04 5.15
CA ALA A 227 -29.40 14.39 5.05
C ALA A 227 -28.28 15.45 5.09
N ALA A 228 -27.27 15.25 5.95
CA ALA A 228 -26.10 16.12 6.00
C ALA A 228 -25.26 16.04 4.71
N VAL A 229 -25.17 14.86 4.07
CA VAL A 229 -24.55 14.73 2.76
C VAL A 229 -25.34 15.51 1.71
N GLU A 230 -26.67 15.33 1.65
CA GLU A 230 -27.56 16.02 0.71
C GLU A 230 -27.46 17.54 0.85
N GLU A 231 -27.45 18.07 2.06
CA GLU A 231 -27.28 19.50 2.35
C GLU A 231 -25.90 20.01 1.90
N ALA A 232 -24.86 19.18 2.05
CA ALA A 232 -23.50 19.53 1.68
C ALA A 232 -23.22 19.38 0.18
N LEU A 233 -24.11 18.79 -0.62
CA LEU A 233 -23.93 18.64 -2.06
C LEU A 233 -24.22 19.96 -2.80
N GLY A 234 -23.47 20.19 -3.88
CA GLY A 234 -23.57 21.40 -4.68
C GLY A 234 -22.82 21.28 -6.02
N PRO A 235 -22.95 22.26 -6.92
CA PRO A 235 -22.29 22.23 -8.23
C PRO A 235 -20.76 22.32 -8.14
N ASP A 236 -20.22 22.72 -6.99
CA ASP A 236 -18.78 22.79 -6.67
C ASP A 236 -18.22 21.46 -6.15
N VAL A 237 -19.06 20.49 -5.77
CA VAL A 237 -18.61 19.21 -5.21
C VAL A 237 -18.14 18.28 -6.32
N ALA A 238 -16.90 17.80 -6.21
CA ALA A 238 -16.31 16.81 -7.10
C ALA A 238 -16.60 15.38 -6.65
N ALA A 239 -16.47 15.11 -5.35
CA ALA A 239 -16.62 13.76 -4.84
C ALA A 239 -16.96 13.72 -3.35
N ILE A 240 -17.40 12.55 -2.88
CA ILE A 240 -17.29 12.12 -1.49
C ILE A 240 -16.20 11.06 -1.36
N MET A 241 -15.41 11.10 -0.28
CA MET A 241 -14.50 10.02 0.11
C MET A 241 -15.00 9.36 1.40
N LEU A 242 -15.44 8.12 1.33
CA LEU A 242 -16.04 7.40 2.47
C LEU A 242 -15.54 5.96 2.54
N THR A 243 -15.49 5.37 3.74
CA THR A 243 -15.06 3.99 3.96
C THR A 243 -16.28 3.14 4.33
N ASN A 244 -16.45 1.94 3.75
CA ASN A 244 -17.51 1.01 4.17
C ASN A 244 -17.00 -0.45 4.27
N PRO A 245 -16.99 -1.08 5.46
CA PRO A 245 -17.33 -0.52 6.76
C PRO A 245 -16.52 0.72 7.12
N ASN A 246 -17.12 1.64 7.87
CA ASN A 246 -16.46 2.87 8.28
C ASN A 246 -15.31 2.60 9.26
N THR A 247 -14.57 3.64 9.63
CA THR A 247 -13.36 3.51 10.47
C THR A 247 -13.67 3.08 11.91
N CYS A 248 -14.91 3.21 12.37
CA CYS A 248 -15.40 2.67 13.63
C CYS A 248 -15.75 1.17 13.53
N GLY A 249 -15.64 0.56 12.35
CA GLY A 249 -15.99 -0.83 12.11
C GLY A 249 -17.49 -1.08 11.89
N LEU A 250 -18.26 -0.03 11.63
CA LEU A 250 -19.70 -0.12 11.39
C LEU A 250 -20.00 -0.16 9.89
N PHE A 251 -20.97 -0.98 9.49
CA PHE A 251 -21.48 -0.94 8.12
C PHE A 251 -22.36 0.30 7.96
N GLU A 252 -22.21 1.01 6.84
CA GLU A 252 -23.07 2.15 6.48
C GLU A 252 -24.38 1.61 5.86
N PRO A 253 -25.51 1.58 6.59
CA PRO A 253 -26.74 0.94 6.09
C PRO A 253 -27.38 1.71 4.92
N ASP A 254 -27.16 3.03 4.89
CA ASP A 254 -27.71 3.95 3.90
C ASP A 254 -26.72 4.27 2.77
N ILE A 255 -25.63 3.49 2.63
CA ILE A 255 -24.55 3.74 1.65
C ILE A 255 -25.05 3.96 0.22
N ARG A 256 -26.10 3.24 -0.19
CA ARG A 256 -26.70 3.38 -1.52
C ARG A 256 -27.42 4.71 -1.69
N LYS A 257 -28.12 5.19 -0.65
CA LYS A 257 -28.77 6.51 -0.69
C LYS A 257 -27.73 7.63 -0.80
N ILE A 258 -26.60 7.48 -0.09
CA ILE A 258 -25.46 8.41 -0.21
C ILE A 258 -24.92 8.42 -1.64
N ALA A 259 -24.70 7.24 -2.23
CA ALA A 259 -24.24 7.12 -3.61
C ALA A 259 -25.23 7.78 -4.60
N ASP A 260 -26.52 7.47 -4.48
CA ASP A 260 -27.58 8.02 -5.33
C ASP A 260 -27.63 9.56 -5.24
N ALA A 261 -27.53 10.13 -4.03
CA ALA A 261 -27.50 11.58 -3.82
C ALA A 261 -26.26 12.23 -4.47
N VAL A 262 -25.08 11.64 -4.27
CA VAL A 262 -23.81 12.12 -4.85
C VAL A 262 -23.87 12.10 -6.37
N HIS A 263 -24.38 11.02 -6.97
CA HIS A 263 -24.54 10.88 -8.41
C HIS A 263 -25.58 11.86 -8.97
N ALA A 264 -26.70 12.09 -8.26
CA ALA A 264 -27.70 13.08 -8.65
C ALA A 264 -27.14 14.51 -8.71
N ALA A 265 -26.16 14.84 -7.86
CA ALA A 265 -25.43 16.12 -7.89
C ALA A 265 -24.34 16.18 -8.99
N GLY A 266 -24.12 15.09 -9.73
CA GLY A 266 -23.06 14.96 -10.72
C GLY A 266 -21.65 14.89 -10.13
N ALA A 267 -21.53 14.50 -8.86
CA ALA A 267 -20.27 14.20 -8.19
C ALA A 267 -20.00 12.67 -8.24
N TYR A 268 -18.79 12.26 -7.87
CA TYR A 268 -18.39 10.84 -7.84
C TYR A 268 -18.21 10.31 -6.42
N PHE A 269 -18.41 9.01 -6.25
CA PHE A 269 -18.20 8.32 -4.99
C PHE A 269 -16.84 7.60 -4.98
N TYR A 270 -15.89 8.14 -4.23
CA TYR A 270 -14.66 7.45 -3.86
C TYR A 270 -14.84 6.63 -2.57
N CYS A 271 -14.57 5.33 -2.63
CA CYS A 271 -14.55 4.44 -1.47
C CYS A 271 -13.12 4.11 -1.03
N ASP A 272 -12.83 4.28 0.26
CA ASP A 272 -11.60 3.77 0.87
C ASP A 272 -11.74 2.26 1.15
N GLY A 273 -10.92 1.46 0.48
CA GLY A 273 -10.97 0.00 0.60
C GLY A 273 -10.02 -0.61 1.63
N ALA A 274 -9.49 0.16 2.58
CA ALA A 274 -8.71 -0.37 3.70
C ALA A 274 -9.48 -1.44 4.50
N ASN A 275 -10.81 -1.33 4.57
CA ASN A 275 -11.69 -2.25 5.31
C ASN A 275 -12.31 -3.35 4.43
N PHE A 276 -11.83 -3.54 3.20
CA PHE A 276 -12.41 -4.52 2.26
C PHE A 276 -12.41 -5.96 2.80
N ASN A 277 -11.53 -6.28 3.75
CA ASN A 277 -11.50 -7.59 4.40
C ASN A 277 -12.84 -7.99 5.06
N ALA A 278 -13.65 -7.03 5.52
CA ALA A 278 -14.93 -7.33 6.16
C ALA A 278 -16.03 -7.76 5.19
N ILE A 279 -15.87 -7.45 3.90
CA ILE A 279 -16.91 -7.65 2.86
C ILE A 279 -16.44 -8.44 1.64
N MET A 280 -15.15 -8.74 1.52
CA MET A 280 -14.60 -9.45 0.35
C MET A 280 -15.32 -10.78 0.11
N GLY A 281 -15.85 -10.98 -1.10
CA GLY A 281 -16.61 -12.18 -1.46
C GLY A 281 -18.03 -12.27 -0.84
N VAL A 282 -18.47 -11.25 -0.10
CA VAL A 282 -19.81 -11.17 0.51
C VAL A 282 -20.64 -10.06 -0.13
N VAL A 283 -20.07 -8.85 -0.25
CA VAL A 283 -20.67 -7.69 -0.90
C VAL A 283 -19.66 -7.13 -1.89
N ARG A 284 -20.12 -6.74 -3.07
CA ARG A 284 -19.28 -6.09 -4.09
C ARG A 284 -19.51 -4.58 -4.02
N PRO A 285 -18.50 -3.77 -3.68
CA PRO A 285 -18.65 -2.32 -3.56
C PRO A 285 -19.30 -1.62 -4.76
N GLY A 286 -19.07 -2.08 -5.98
CA GLY A 286 -19.70 -1.53 -7.19
C GLY A 286 -21.22 -1.66 -7.20
N ASP A 287 -21.78 -2.69 -6.56
CA ASP A 287 -23.24 -2.83 -6.36
C ASP A 287 -23.79 -1.76 -5.38
N LEU A 288 -22.92 -1.09 -4.63
CA LEU A 288 -23.26 -0.02 -3.69
C LEU A 288 -23.10 1.38 -4.30
N GLY A 289 -22.72 1.48 -5.58
CA GLY A 289 -22.60 2.76 -6.29
C GLY A 289 -21.24 3.44 -6.16
N ILE A 290 -20.17 2.71 -5.82
CA ILE A 290 -18.82 3.31 -5.85
C ILE A 290 -18.35 3.58 -7.29
N ASP A 291 -17.57 4.64 -7.48
CA ASP A 291 -16.95 4.96 -8.75
C ASP A 291 -15.46 4.62 -8.79
N ALA A 292 -14.77 4.87 -7.68
CA ALA A 292 -13.36 4.54 -7.52
C ALA A 292 -13.12 3.98 -6.12
N MET A 293 -12.25 2.97 -6.01
CA MET A 293 -11.85 2.45 -4.71
C MET A 293 -10.42 1.91 -4.76
N HIS A 294 -9.57 2.38 -3.86
CA HIS A 294 -8.28 1.73 -3.67
C HIS A 294 -8.43 0.47 -2.82
N ILE A 295 -7.53 -0.48 -3.01
CA ILE A 295 -7.51 -1.74 -2.25
C ILE A 295 -6.11 -1.94 -1.70
N ASN A 296 -5.95 -2.11 -0.39
CA ASN A 296 -4.66 -2.44 0.22
C ASN A 296 -4.37 -3.94 0.13
N LEU A 297 -3.54 -4.37 -0.83
CA LEU A 297 -3.13 -5.79 -0.91
C LEU A 297 -2.40 -6.27 0.35
N HIS A 298 -1.64 -5.37 0.97
CA HIS A 298 -0.89 -5.54 2.22
C HIS A 298 -1.74 -5.50 3.48
N LYS A 299 -3.07 -5.43 3.33
CA LYS A 299 -4.03 -5.63 4.42
C LYS A 299 -4.90 -6.83 4.09
N THR A 300 -5.75 -6.68 3.07
CA THR A 300 -6.81 -7.64 2.74
C THR A 300 -6.28 -8.94 2.14
N PHE A 301 -5.19 -8.90 1.37
CA PHE A 301 -4.75 -10.04 0.56
C PHE A 301 -3.41 -10.64 1.00
N SER A 302 -3.11 -10.52 2.30
CA SER A 302 -2.02 -11.22 3.01
C SER A 302 -0.60 -10.95 2.49
N THR A 303 -0.38 -9.87 1.74
CA THR A 303 0.99 -9.43 1.47
C THR A 303 1.58 -8.82 2.76
N PRO A 304 2.89 -9.00 3.03
CA PRO A 304 3.46 -8.64 4.33
C PRO A 304 3.50 -7.13 4.56
N HIS A 305 3.24 -6.69 5.79
CA HIS A 305 3.35 -5.28 6.19
C HIS A 305 4.80 -4.78 6.24
N GLY A 306 5.77 -5.67 6.41
CA GLY A 306 7.20 -5.37 6.29
C GLY A 306 7.75 -4.30 7.26
N GLY A 307 7.09 -4.08 8.42
CA GLY A 307 7.46 -3.02 9.35
C GLY A 307 7.14 -1.60 8.86
N GLY A 308 6.27 -1.46 7.86
CA GLY A 308 5.84 -0.17 7.30
C GLY A 308 5.75 -0.14 5.77
N GLY A 309 6.24 -1.18 5.09
CA GLY A 309 6.14 -1.38 3.66
C GLY A 309 7.11 -2.44 3.14
N PRO A 310 7.09 -2.74 1.82
CA PRO A 310 6.28 -2.11 0.79
C PRO A 310 4.82 -2.54 0.81
N GLY A 311 3.97 -1.78 0.12
CA GLY A 311 2.58 -2.13 -0.14
C GLY A 311 2.27 -2.21 -1.64
N ALA A 312 0.98 -2.32 -1.93
CA ALA A 312 0.37 -2.10 -3.24
C ALA A 312 -1.06 -1.63 -3.01
N GLY A 313 -1.50 -0.64 -3.78
CA GLY A 313 -2.80 0.01 -3.65
C GLY A 313 -3.57 0.06 -4.96
N PRO A 314 -3.81 -1.06 -5.66
CA PRO A 314 -4.57 -1.05 -6.90
C PRO A 314 -5.91 -0.34 -6.73
N VAL A 315 -6.33 0.41 -7.75
CA VAL A 315 -7.58 1.17 -7.73
C VAL A 315 -8.54 0.59 -8.73
N VAL A 316 -9.67 0.09 -8.24
CA VAL A 316 -10.77 -0.34 -9.09
C VAL A 316 -11.60 0.86 -9.50
N LEU A 317 -12.06 0.88 -10.76
CA LEU A 317 -12.78 1.99 -11.36
C LEU A 317 -14.07 1.47 -12.01
N SER A 318 -15.18 2.16 -11.75
CA SER A 318 -16.47 1.93 -12.39
C SER A 318 -16.37 2.17 -13.90
N GLU A 319 -17.42 1.80 -14.63
CA GLU A 319 -17.49 2.00 -16.08
C GLU A 319 -17.24 3.45 -16.49
N VAL A 320 -17.80 4.40 -15.73
CA VAL A 320 -17.68 5.84 -16.03
C VAL A 320 -16.27 6.39 -15.79
N LEU A 321 -15.50 5.78 -14.88
CA LEU A 321 -14.12 6.20 -14.59
C LEU A 321 -13.05 5.36 -15.31
N ALA A 322 -13.39 4.19 -15.84
CA ALA A 322 -12.47 3.29 -16.54
C ALA A 322 -11.68 3.97 -17.68
N PRO A 323 -12.26 4.84 -18.54
CA PRO A 323 -11.51 5.53 -19.60
C PRO A 323 -10.37 6.41 -19.10
N PHE A 324 -10.44 6.86 -17.85
CA PHE A 324 -9.46 7.78 -17.24
C PHE A 324 -8.37 7.05 -16.45
N ALA A 325 -8.37 5.71 -16.39
CA ALA A 325 -7.35 4.93 -15.69
C ALA A 325 -5.92 5.32 -16.13
N PRO A 326 -4.93 5.35 -15.21
CA PRO A 326 -3.55 5.66 -15.57
C PRO A 326 -2.92 4.55 -16.40
N VAL A 327 -1.90 4.91 -17.18
CA VAL A 327 -0.96 3.93 -17.72
C VAL A 327 0.11 3.57 -16.67
N PRO A 328 0.64 2.33 -16.70
CA PRO A 328 0.29 1.26 -17.63
C PRO A 328 -0.93 0.44 -17.19
N PHE A 329 -1.63 -0.15 -18.16
CA PHE A 329 -2.69 -1.14 -17.93
C PHE A 329 -2.56 -2.31 -18.90
N VAL A 330 -3.13 -3.46 -18.55
CA VAL A 330 -3.15 -4.63 -19.43
C VAL A 330 -4.38 -4.59 -20.32
N ARG A 331 -4.19 -4.81 -21.62
CA ARG A 331 -5.23 -4.94 -22.62
C ARG A 331 -5.20 -6.36 -23.19
N ARG A 332 -6.38 -6.98 -23.30
CA ARG A 332 -6.54 -8.24 -24.02
C ARG A 332 -6.84 -7.95 -25.48
N SER A 333 -6.08 -8.57 -26.39
CA SER A 333 -6.27 -8.47 -27.83
C SER A 333 -6.30 -9.87 -28.46
N GLU A 334 -6.64 -9.96 -29.75
CA GLU A 334 -6.54 -11.22 -30.51
C GLU A 334 -5.10 -11.79 -30.53
N LYS A 335 -4.09 -10.93 -30.37
CA LYS A 335 -2.68 -11.30 -30.36
C LYS A 335 -2.17 -11.72 -28.97
N GLY A 336 -3.02 -11.69 -27.95
CA GLY A 336 -2.67 -11.99 -26.56
C GLY A 336 -2.75 -10.77 -25.64
N LEU A 337 -2.05 -10.84 -24.51
CA LEU A 337 -2.00 -9.78 -23.51
C LEU A 337 -0.94 -8.74 -23.88
N GLU A 338 -1.37 -7.49 -23.96
CA GLU A 338 -0.53 -6.33 -24.23
C GLU A 338 -0.49 -5.45 -22.98
N LEU A 339 0.71 -5.05 -22.57
CA LEU A 339 0.89 -4.06 -21.52
C LEU A 339 1.00 -2.68 -22.18
N VAL A 340 -0.05 -1.88 -22.07
CA VAL A 340 -0.13 -0.55 -22.68
C VAL A 340 0.58 0.44 -21.78
N GLU A 341 1.78 0.88 -22.18
CA GLU A 341 2.66 1.73 -21.36
C GLU A 341 2.54 3.23 -21.62
N HIS A 342 1.90 3.60 -22.74
CA HIS A 342 1.75 4.99 -23.18
C HIS A 342 0.27 5.29 -23.40
N ALA A 343 -0.15 6.50 -23.01
CA ALA A 343 -1.55 6.89 -23.08
C ALA A 343 -2.07 6.95 -24.52
N GLY A 344 -1.24 7.34 -25.50
CA GLY A 344 -1.68 7.48 -26.90
C GLY A 344 -2.95 8.34 -27.00
N ASP A 345 -3.96 7.83 -27.72
CA ASP A 345 -5.26 8.48 -27.91
C ASP A 345 -6.30 8.14 -26.80
N THR A 346 -5.87 7.56 -25.68
CA THR A 346 -6.78 7.26 -24.55
C THR A 346 -7.10 8.51 -23.73
N GLN A 347 -8.17 8.45 -22.94
CA GLN A 347 -8.51 9.48 -21.96
C GLN A 347 -7.74 9.33 -20.63
N SER A 348 -6.70 8.50 -20.59
CA SER A 348 -5.88 8.28 -19.41
C SER A 348 -5.33 9.60 -18.86
N PHE A 349 -5.38 9.80 -17.55
CA PHE A 349 -4.74 10.97 -16.93
C PHE A 349 -3.20 10.89 -16.91
N GLY A 350 -2.61 9.81 -17.43
CA GLY A 350 -1.17 9.66 -17.60
C GLY A 350 -0.55 8.60 -16.68
N ARG A 351 0.70 8.81 -16.29
CA ARG A 351 1.50 7.83 -15.55
C ARG A 351 1.77 8.31 -14.11
N MET A 352 1.45 7.45 -13.14
CA MET A 352 1.65 7.74 -11.71
C MET A 352 3.06 7.39 -11.21
N ALA A 353 3.64 6.32 -11.74
CA ALA A 353 4.90 5.78 -11.26
C ALA A 353 5.73 5.14 -12.38
N ALA A 354 7.01 4.94 -12.10
CA ALA A 354 7.86 4.11 -12.94
C ALA A 354 7.31 2.67 -13.01
N PHE A 355 7.34 2.10 -14.22
CA PHE A 355 6.98 0.71 -14.52
C PHE A 355 5.52 0.36 -14.15
N HIS A 356 5.27 -0.90 -13.76
CA HIS A 356 3.95 -1.54 -13.78
C HIS A 356 3.30 -1.71 -12.40
N GLY A 357 3.95 -1.22 -11.34
CA GLY A 357 3.56 -1.47 -9.95
C GLY A 357 4.48 -2.47 -9.25
N GLN A 358 3.96 -3.15 -8.23
CA GLN A 358 4.76 -3.97 -7.30
C GLN A 358 4.56 -5.46 -7.56
N MET A 359 5.28 -6.01 -8.54
CA MET A 359 5.09 -7.40 -9.02
C MET A 359 5.16 -8.46 -7.90
N GLY A 360 6.08 -8.27 -6.94
CA GLY A 360 6.17 -9.15 -5.78
C GLY A 360 4.91 -9.12 -4.92
N MET A 361 4.24 -7.97 -4.77
CA MET A 361 2.97 -7.88 -4.03
C MET A 361 1.82 -8.49 -4.83
N PHE A 362 1.81 -8.32 -6.16
CA PHE A 362 0.79 -8.91 -7.04
C PHE A 362 0.80 -10.43 -6.96
N THR A 363 1.99 -11.03 -7.08
CA THR A 363 2.16 -12.49 -7.02
C THR A 363 1.68 -13.06 -5.68
N ARG A 364 2.00 -12.39 -4.56
CA ARG A 364 1.55 -12.79 -3.21
C ARG A 364 0.04 -12.70 -3.06
N ALA A 365 -0.57 -11.60 -3.51
CA ALA A 365 -2.01 -11.39 -3.43
C ALA A 365 -2.78 -12.40 -4.30
N LEU A 366 -2.31 -12.65 -5.53
CA LEU A 366 -2.92 -13.64 -6.41
C LEU A 366 -2.78 -15.06 -5.85
N THR A 367 -1.62 -15.39 -5.25
CA THR A 367 -1.42 -16.68 -4.56
C THR A 367 -2.47 -16.88 -3.46
N TYR A 368 -2.72 -15.84 -2.65
CA TYR A 368 -3.75 -15.88 -1.61
C TYR A 368 -5.15 -16.10 -2.19
N MET A 369 -5.53 -15.35 -3.23
CA MET A 369 -6.83 -15.49 -3.89
C MET A 369 -7.04 -16.88 -4.47
N LEU A 370 -6.06 -17.40 -5.22
CA LEU A 370 -6.11 -18.73 -5.83
C LEU A 370 -6.12 -19.86 -4.78
N SER A 371 -5.42 -19.67 -3.65
CA SER A 371 -5.39 -20.67 -2.57
C SER A 371 -6.72 -20.76 -1.83
N HIS A 372 -7.45 -19.66 -1.70
CA HIS A 372 -8.72 -19.62 -0.96
C HIS A 372 -9.93 -19.91 -1.85
N GLY A 373 -9.90 -19.54 -3.13
CA GLY A 373 -11.12 -19.53 -3.95
C GLY A 373 -12.13 -18.47 -3.48
N GLY A 374 -13.23 -18.31 -4.21
CA GLY A 374 -14.25 -17.30 -3.88
C GLY A 374 -14.96 -17.59 -2.55
N ASP A 375 -15.23 -18.86 -2.26
CA ASP A 375 -15.85 -19.33 -1.02
C ASP A 375 -14.93 -19.16 0.19
N GLY A 376 -13.63 -19.46 0.05
CA GLY A 376 -12.64 -19.22 1.11
C GLY A 376 -12.43 -17.74 1.40
N LEU A 377 -12.46 -16.87 0.37
CA LEU A 377 -12.42 -15.41 0.58
C LEU A 377 -13.64 -14.92 1.36
N ALA A 378 -14.85 -15.36 0.96
CA ALA A 378 -16.08 -15.01 1.65
C ALA A 378 -16.10 -15.52 3.10
N ARG A 379 -15.57 -16.72 3.34
CA ARG A 379 -15.42 -17.28 4.68
C ARG A 379 -14.45 -16.44 5.52
N ALA A 380 -13.29 -16.08 4.99
CA ALA A 380 -12.32 -15.25 5.70
C ALA A 380 -12.89 -13.87 6.11
N ALA A 381 -13.77 -13.29 5.28
CA ALA A 381 -14.48 -12.05 5.63
C ALA A 381 -15.46 -12.27 6.79
N ARG A 382 -16.30 -13.31 6.72
CA ARG A 382 -17.27 -13.65 7.78
C ARG A 382 -16.57 -13.99 9.10
N ASP A 383 -15.49 -14.76 9.06
CA ASP A 383 -14.71 -15.12 10.23
C ASP A 383 -14.05 -13.89 10.87
N ALA A 384 -13.58 -12.92 10.06
CA ALA A 384 -13.04 -11.66 10.58
C ALA A 384 -14.12 -10.83 11.32
N VAL A 385 -15.32 -10.73 10.76
CA VAL A 385 -16.46 -10.04 11.40
C VAL A 385 -16.91 -10.77 12.67
N LEU A 386 -16.98 -12.11 12.62
CA LEU A 386 -17.32 -12.94 13.78
C LEU A 386 -16.31 -12.75 14.92
N ASN A 387 -15.01 -12.80 14.62
CA ASN A 387 -13.96 -12.62 15.62
C ASN A 387 -14.02 -11.23 16.26
N ALA A 388 -14.28 -10.18 15.48
CA ALA A 388 -14.44 -8.83 16.01
C ALA A 388 -15.65 -8.72 16.95
N ASN A 389 -16.80 -9.26 16.55
CA ASN A 389 -18.01 -9.23 17.38
C ASN A 389 -17.87 -10.09 18.64
N TYR A 390 -17.20 -11.25 18.54
CA TYR A 390 -16.91 -12.08 19.70
C TYR A 390 -16.02 -11.35 20.70
N LEU A 391 -14.95 -10.70 20.25
CA LEU A 391 -14.09 -9.92 21.14
C LEU A 391 -14.83 -8.73 21.76
N LYS A 392 -15.65 -8.01 20.98
CA LYS A 392 -16.51 -6.93 21.50
C LYS A 392 -17.41 -7.45 22.63
N ALA A 393 -18.16 -8.52 22.40
CA ALA A 393 -19.06 -9.11 23.39
C ALA A 393 -18.35 -9.69 24.63
N ARG A 394 -17.04 -9.91 24.56
CA ARG A 394 -16.21 -10.37 25.69
C ARG A 394 -15.59 -9.23 26.49
N LEU A 395 -15.57 -8.02 25.93
CA LEU A 395 -15.03 -6.81 26.54
C LEU A 395 -16.12 -5.87 27.08
N GLU A 396 -17.34 -6.01 26.57
CA GLU A 396 -18.59 -5.54 27.19
C GLU A 396 -18.93 -6.39 28.42
#